data_AF-A0A0F5VKM3-F1
#
_entry.id   AF-A0A0F5VKM3-F1
#
_cell.length_a   1.000
_cell.length_b   1.000
_cell.length_c   1.000
_cell.angle_alpha   90.00
_cell.angle_beta   90.00
_cell.angle_gamma   90.00
#
_symmetry.space_group_name_H-M   'P 1'
#
loop_
_entity.id
_entity.type
_entity.pdbx_description
1 polymer ?
#
loop_
_entity_poly.entity_id
_entity_poly.type
_entity_poly.pdbx_seq_one_letter_code
_entity_poly.pdbx_strand_id
1 'polypeptide(L)'
;MSAQFGRRLRKGAVATTVAAAAVAALSASQAPGVTVDDSGRSTAADAQPSPDATGDDSGATGNSPYYTDLPPLNSPSPAPTVGTPAATGSTEAGIPATVLDAYKQAASSLQSSKPGCNLPWELLAAIGKVESGQARGGRVDADGNTIGRILGPKLNGVGFAHISDTDGGAYDGDSVYDRAVGPMQFIPSTWEWAGRDGNDDGKKDPNNIYDAALAAGHYLCRFGWDLSTQSDLNSAILSYNNSQDYLNTVLSWLEYYRKGTHEVPDGTGTIPDNRSDENDSANPTPSPTPPSTPGTPGTPGTPGSNTPSPTPPPSDKPTTPSTPTPTPTDTVDHLEDAGTAKLTAQAGDTFTKRISTRAETSAGKAVGKVRVRFTIVGDTDTTFTGGESVATVVTGSSGVAVAPTLKAGETTGEFTVRATVVGRSVTGLDYKATVTERVADTLARTSDTALTCTPGGEFADRVEVKATYGGAVADQVAATATLITSADDATENTKGPYFKDADGKTVRTLTGLETDADGLLKLPKLYADDTTGTFLLRINTSGGATLTVELTVAPAAETSESPSPSASPSA
;
A
#
# COMPACT_ATOMS: atom_id res chain seq x y z
N MET A 1 -54.85 66.47 9.36
CA MET A 1 -53.58 66.63 8.61
C MET A 1 -53.02 65.22 8.40
N SER A 2 -53.45 64.50 7.36
CA SER A 2 -52.80 64.37 6.02
C SER A 2 -51.39 63.76 6.12
N ALA A 3 -50.93 62.75 5.40
CA ALA A 3 -51.45 61.71 4.51
C ALA A 3 -50.24 60.78 4.21
N GLN A 4 -50.52 59.57 3.77
CA GLN A 4 -49.61 58.49 3.37
C GLN A 4 -48.74 58.81 2.11
N PHE A 5 -47.97 57.79 1.69
CA PHE A 5 -47.26 57.57 0.42
C PHE A 5 -45.81 58.08 0.34
N GLY A 6 -44.81 57.36 -0.13
CA GLY A 6 -44.74 56.04 -0.78
C GLY A 6 -43.55 55.98 -1.75
N ARG A 7 -42.69 54.97 -1.58
CA ARG A 7 -41.90 54.23 -2.60
C ARG A 7 -41.08 55.00 -3.66
N ARG A 8 -39.78 54.65 -3.77
CA ARG A 8 -39.22 53.96 -4.96
C ARG A 8 -37.87 53.27 -4.68
N LEU A 9 -37.67 52.17 -5.40
CA LEU A 9 -36.68 51.10 -5.25
C LEU A 9 -35.59 51.17 -6.35
N ARG A 10 -34.46 50.51 -6.06
CA ARG A 10 -33.52 49.73 -6.93
C ARG A 10 -32.45 50.46 -7.75
N LYS A 11 -31.18 50.13 -7.45
CA LYS A 11 -30.27 49.17 -8.15
C LYS A 11 -28.92 49.12 -7.40
N GLY A 12 -28.51 47.99 -6.81
CA GLY A 12 -27.52 47.02 -7.33
C GLY A 12 -26.11 47.33 -6.76
N ALA A 13 -25.62 46.65 -5.72
CA ALA A 13 -24.93 45.34 -5.66
C ALA A 13 -23.39 45.38 -5.88
N VAL A 14 -22.67 45.15 -4.77
CA VAL A 14 -21.54 44.20 -4.53
C VAL A 14 -20.22 44.29 -5.34
N ALA A 15 -19.14 44.44 -4.55
CA ALA A 15 -17.74 43.95 -4.65
C ALA A 15 -16.91 44.14 -5.92
N THR A 16 -15.71 44.73 -5.73
CA THR A 16 -14.43 44.29 -6.34
C THR A 16 -13.29 45.17 -5.79
N THR A 17 -12.37 44.59 -5.01
CA THR A 17 -11.01 45.14 -4.88
C THR A 17 -10.03 44.06 -5.32
N VAL A 18 -9.41 44.36 -6.46
CA VAL A 18 -8.44 43.58 -7.19
C VAL A 18 -7.06 43.72 -6.53
N ALA A 19 -6.36 42.60 -6.42
CA ALA A 19 -4.94 42.52 -6.11
C ALA A 19 -4.09 42.81 -7.37
N ALA A 20 -2.95 43.49 -7.22
CA ALA A 20 -1.75 43.23 -8.03
C ALA A 20 -0.50 43.87 -7.37
N ALA A 21 0.57 43.10 -7.37
CA ALA A 21 1.84 43.30 -6.69
C ALA A 21 2.89 44.10 -7.50
N ALA A 22 3.96 44.56 -6.85
CA ALA A 22 5.29 44.70 -7.44
C ALA A 22 6.44 44.77 -6.40
N VAL A 23 7.23 43.70 -6.35
CA VAL A 23 8.71 43.57 -6.30
C VAL A 23 9.56 44.54 -5.44
N ALA A 24 10.27 43.97 -4.45
CA ALA A 24 11.70 44.26 -4.19
C ALA A 24 12.28 43.28 -3.14
N ALA A 25 13.23 42.42 -3.55
CA ALA A 25 14.43 42.06 -2.79
C ALA A 25 15.31 41.09 -3.59
N LEU A 26 16.40 41.61 -4.16
CA LEU A 26 17.52 40.83 -4.70
C LEU A 26 18.74 41.01 -3.78
N SER A 27 19.23 39.90 -3.26
CA SER A 27 20.64 39.46 -3.14
C SER A 27 21.76 40.39 -2.60
N ALA A 28 22.40 39.96 -1.50
CA ALA A 28 23.86 39.76 -1.35
C ALA A 28 24.16 39.14 0.04
N SER A 29 24.52 37.86 0.11
CA SER A 29 25.88 37.31 0.33
C SER A 29 26.36 37.29 1.78
N GLN A 30 26.41 36.09 2.38
CA GLN A 30 27.49 35.64 3.27
C GLN A 30 27.59 34.11 3.18
N ALA A 31 28.70 33.61 2.65
CA ALA A 31 29.05 32.18 2.59
C ALA A 31 29.73 31.74 3.90
N PRO A 32 29.61 30.47 4.33
CA PRO A 32 30.52 29.89 5.32
C PRO A 32 31.88 29.58 4.68
N GLY A 33 32.95 29.92 5.40
CA GLY A 33 34.33 29.90 4.93
C GLY A 33 34.85 28.52 4.54
N VAL A 34 35.54 28.49 3.41
CA VAL A 34 36.41 27.39 2.99
C VAL A 34 37.74 27.51 3.76
N THR A 35 38.12 26.48 4.50
CA THR A 35 39.51 26.31 4.95
C THR A 35 40.19 25.31 4.04
N VAL A 36 41.28 25.76 3.40
CA VAL A 36 42.16 24.93 2.57
C VAL A 36 43.27 24.44 3.49
N ASP A 37 43.43 23.13 3.61
CA ASP A 37 44.66 22.57 4.20
C ASP A 37 45.73 22.43 3.11
N ASP A 38 47.00 22.31 3.51
CA ASP A 38 48.24 22.49 2.71
C ASP A 38 48.44 21.44 1.58
N SER A 39 47.37 20.73 1.19
CA SER A 39 47.34 19.71 0.14
C SER A 39 46.22 19.90 -0.90
N GLY A 40 45.48 21.02 -0.86
CA GLY A 40 44.64 21.45 -1.99
C GLY A 40 43.43 20.57 -2.34
N ARG A 41 42.78 19.92 -1.35
CA ARG A 41 41.55 19.12 -1.57
C ARG A 41 40.35 19.73 -0.84
N SER A 42 39.27 20.03 -1.57
CA SER A 42 37.99 20.45 -1.01
C SER A 42 37.21 19.25 -0.48
N THR A 43 36.78 19.29 0.79
CA THR A 43 35.82 18.33 1.37
C THR A 43 34.61 19.09 1.89
N ALA A 44 33.40 18.67 1.46
CA ALA A 44 32.16 19.09 2.08
C ALA A 44 31.97 18.29 3.38
N ALA A 45 31.95 18.97 4.52
CA ALA A 45 31.60 18.37 5.80
C ALA A 45 30.08 18.44 6.02
N ASP A 46 29.56 17.43 6.71
CA ASP A 46 28.20 17.17 7.17
C ASP A 46 27.18 16.58 6.18
N ALA A 47 27.46 15.35 5.74
CA ALA A 47 26.46 14.29 5.77
C ALA A 47 26.89 13.27 6.82
N GLN A 48 26.18 13.23 7.96
CA GLN A 48 26.38 12.23 9.00
C GLN A 48 26.08 10.83 8.40
N PRO A 49 26.95 9.82 8.54
CA PRO A 49 26.67 8.48 8.05
C PRO A 49 25.46 7.91 8.79
N SER A 50 24.44 7.46 8.04
CA SER A 50 23.45 6.54 8.60
C SER A 50 24.16 5.30 9.16
N PRO A 51 23.73 4.76 10.30
CA PRO A 51 24.39 3.60 10.89
C PRO A 51 24.19 2.37 10.03
N ASP A 52 25.31 1.76 9.63
CA ASP A 52 25.52 0.35 9.30
C ASP A 52 24.60 -0.29 8.24
N ALA A 53 24.93 -0.09 6.96
CA ALA A 53 24.61 -1.07 5.92
C ALA A 53 25.54 -2.29 6.04
N THR A 54 25.15 -3.26 6.87
CA THR A 54 25.80 -4.58 6.94
C THR A 54 25.06 -5.59 6.06
N GLY A 55 25.69 -5.97 4.95
CA GLY A 55 25.76 -7.35 4.41
C GLY A 55 24.52 -8.15 3.97
N ASP A 56 23.31 -7.87 4.43
CA ASP A 56 22.16 -8.81 4.30
C ASP A 56 20.82 -8.18 3.87
N ASP A 57 20.82 -6.91 3.44
CA ASP A 57 19.63 -6.23 2.89
C ASP A 57 19.72 -6.20 1.36
N SER A 58 19.32 -7.29 0.71
CA SER A 58 19.48 -7.47 -0.75
C SER A 58 18.46 -6.66 -1.60
N GLY A 59 17.70 -5.73 -1.04
CA GLY A 59 16.72 -4.92 -1.77
C GLY A 59 15.61 -5.73 -2.45
N ALA A 60 14.79 -5.09 -3.28
CA ALA A 60 13.72 -5.75 -4.04
C ALA A 60 14.27 -6.75 -5.08
N THR A 61 15.45 -6.46 -5.61
CA THR A 61 16.02 -7.15 -6.77
C THR A 61 17.13 -8.12 -6.42
N GLY A 62 17.43 -8.33 -5.13
CA GLY A 62 18.61 -9.08 -4.73
C GLY A 62 19.93 -8.36 -5.05
N ASN A 63 19.88 -7.04 -5.30
CA ASN A 63 20.95 -6.27 -5.96
C ASN A 63 21.43 -6.94 -7.27
N SER A 64 20.48 -7.51 -8.03
CA SER A 64 20.75 -8.08 -9.34
C SER A 64 21.14 -6.99 -10.35
N PRO A 65 21.88 -7.34 -11.41
CA PRO A 65 22.35 -6.37 -12.40
C PRO A 65 21.22 -5.79 -13.24
N TYR A 66 21.40 -4.55 -13.63
CA TYR A 66 20.42 -3.67 -14.27
C TYR A 66 21.02 -2.96 -15.48
N TYR A 67 20.20 -2.25 -16.25
CA TYR A 67 20.65 -1.43 -17.38
C TYR A 67 21.21 -0.08 -16.93
N THR A 68 22.39 0.26 -17.42
CA THR A 68 23.16 1.44 -17.00
C THR A 68 23.05 2.61 -17.98
N ASP A 69 22.38 2.42 -19.12
CA ASP A 69 22.18 3.45 -20.12
C ASP A 69 21.46 4.66 -19.54
N LEU A 70 22.06 5.84 -19.72
CA LEU A 70 21.45 7.11 -19.35
C LEU A 70 20.54 7.62 -20.47
N PRO A 71 19.50 8.40 -20.14
CA PRO A 71 18.71 9.09 -21.17
C PRO A 71 19.59 10.00 -22.03
N PRO A 72 19.22 10.23 -23.30
CA PRO A 72 20.04 11.02 -24.22
C PRO A 72 20.18 12.46 -23.71
N LEU A 73 21.42 12.99 -23.81
CA LEU A 73 21.70 14.37 -23.46
C LEU A 73 21.07 15.30 -24.51
N ASN A 74 20.39 16.36 -24.06
CA ASN A 74 19.87 17.42 -24.91
C ASN A 74 21.03 18.13 -25.64
N SER A 75 21.38 17.62 -26.81
CA SER A 75 22.27 18.30 -27.75
C SER A 75 21.42 19.24 -28.60
N PRO A 76 21.84 20.49 -28.87
CA PRO A 76 21.09 21.36 -29.77
C PRO A 76 20.92 20.66 -31.13
N SER A 77 19.66 20.44 -31.50
CA SER A 77 19.31 19.79 -32.77
C SER A 77 19.89 20.60 -33.95
N PRO A 78 20.55 19.96 -34.94
CA PRO A 78 20.87 20.66 -36.18
C PRO A 78 19.58 21.20 -36.80
N ALA A 79 19.65 22.42 -37.35
CA ALA A 79 18.49 23.16 -37.84
C ALA A 79 17.62 22.30 -38.80
N PRO A 80 16.28 22.37 -38.71
CA PRO A 80 15.40 21.51 -39.47
C PRO A 80 15.52 21.78 -40.99
N THR A 81 15.86 20.76 -41.76
CA THR A 81 15.65 20.74 -43.21
C THR A 81 14.16 20.56 -43.50
N VAL A 82 13.62 21.40 -44.39
CA VAL A 82 12.20 21.39 -44.78
C VAL A 82 11.84 20.04 -45.42
N GLY A 83 10.90 19.29 -44.82
CA GLY A 83 10.31 18.08 -45.42
C GLY A 83 10.19 16.85 -44.52
N THR A 84 10.73 16.87 -43.30
CA THR A 84 10.59 15.74 -42.35
C THR A 84 9.33 15.89 -41.50
N PRO A 85 8.45 14.87 -41.38
CA PRO A 85 7.38 14.88 -40.39
C PRO A 85 7.97 15.16 -39.00
N ALA A 86 7.26 15.95 -38.18
CA ALA A 86 7.70 16.21 -36.81
C ALA A 86 7.94 14.87 -36.09
N ALA A 87 9.18 14.58 -35.71
CA ALA A 87 9.50 13.40 -34.94
C ALA A 87 8.68 13.44 -33.63
N THR A 88 7.90 12.39 -33.39
CA THR A 88 7.23 12.12 -32.12
C THR A 88 8.30 11.89 -31.04
N GLY A 89 8.84 12.97 -30.47
CA GLY A 89 9.88 12.91 -29.44
C GLY A 89 11.13 12.11 -29.81
N SER A 90 12.01 11.92 -28.84
CA SER A 90 13.11 10.93 -28.91
C SER A 90 12.56 9.52 -28.73
N THR A 91 13.13 8.51 -29.38
CA THR A 91 12.78 7.09 -29.23
C THR A 91 12.86 6.58 -27.79
N GLU A 92 13.71 7.20 -26.96
CA GLU A 92 13.93 6.86 -25.55
C GLU A 92 12.81 7.34 -24.63
N ALA A 93 12.04 8.34 -25.08
CA ALA A 93 10.86 8.85 -24.37
C ALA A 93 9.59 8.05 -24.69
N GLY A 94 9.68 7.10 -25.62
CA GLY A 94 8.60 6.17 -25.96
C GLY A 94 8.47 5.09 -24.90
N ILE A 95 7.29 4.97 -24.29
CA ILE A 95 6.95 3.89 -23.35
C ILE A 95 5.86 3.02 -24.00
N PRO A 96 6.02 1.68 -24.03
CA PRO A 96 5.00 0.77 -24.56
C PRO A 96 3.64 0.99 -23.90
N ALA A 97 2.57 0.93 -24.69
CA ALA A 97 1.21 1.29 -24.27
C ALA A 97 0.74 0.57 -23.01
N THR A 98 0.79 -0.76 -23.01
CA THR A 98 0.31 -1.56 -21.86
C THR A 98 1.19 -1.34 -20.63
N VAL A 99 2.50 -1.14 -20.83
CA VAL A 99 3.44 -0.87 -19.75
C VAL A 99 3.22 0.54 -19.13
N LEU A 100 2.97 1.55 -19.96
CA LEU A 100 2.66 2.90 -19.52
C LEU A 100 1.34 2.95 -18.74
N ASP A 101 0.33 2.25 -19.21
CA ASP A 101 -0.96 2.12 -18.55
C ASP A 101 -0.82 1.50 -17.15
N ALA A 102 -0.11 0.38 -17.05
CA ALA A 102 0.17 -0.28 -15.78
C ALA A 102 0.85 0.64 -14.75
N TYR A 103 1.82 1.46 -15.15
CA TYR A 103 2.46 2.41 -14.24
C TYR A 103 1.50 3.51 -13.75
N LYS A 104 0.67 4.05 -14.65
CA LYS A 104 -0.32 5.07 -14.29
C LYS A 104 -1.41 4.50 -13.39
N GLN A 105 -1.88 3.29 -13.66
CA GLN A 105 -2.87 2.61 -12.83
C GLN A 105 -2.31 2.30 -11.43
N ALA A 106 -1.08 1.80 -11.35
CA ALA A 106 -0.41 1.55 -10.07
C ALA A 106 -0.29 2.83 -9.23
N ALA A 107 0.16 3.94 -9.81
CA ALA A 107 0.24 5.23 -9.13
C ALA A 107 -1.13 5.74 -8.68
N SER A 108 -2.16 5.61 -9.52
CA SER A 108 -3.55 5.99 -9.19
C SER A 108 -4.12 5.17 -8.02
N SER A 109 -3.91 3.85 -8.04
CA SER A 109 -4.31 2.94 -6.96
C SER A 109 -3.63 3.32 -5.64
N LEU A 110 -2.34 3.65 -5.68
CA LEU A 110 -1.57 4.07 -4.50
C LEU A 110 -1.91 5.48 -4.04
N GLN A 111 -2.34 6.38 -4.91
CA GLN A 111 -2.86 7.68 -4.48
C GLN A 111 -4.11 7.52 -3.59
N SER A 112 -4.92 6.49 -3.85
CA SER A 112 -6.13 6.21 -3.08
C SER A 112 -5.83 5.42 -1.80
N SER A 113 -5.00 4.38 -1.89
CA SER A 113 -4.70 3.48 -0.77
C SER A 113 -3.58 3.98 0.15
N LYS A 114 -2.66 4.82 -0.36
CA LYS A 114 -1.52 5.42 0.34
C LYS A 114 -1.32 6.90 -0.04
N PRO A 115 -2.29 7.79 0.26
CA PRO A 115 -2.26 9.19 -0.19
C PRO A 115 -1.05 10.01 0.28
N GLY A 116 -0.37 9.60 1.35
CA GLY A 116 0.86 10.27 1.83
C GLY A 116 2.13 9.87 1.08
N CYS A 117 2.10 8.85 0.23
CA CYS A 117 3.28 8.38 -0.49
C CYS A 117 3.65 9.29 -1.67
N ASN A 118 2.67 9.94 -2.31
CA ASN A 118 2.87 10.83 -3.47
C ASN A 118 3.73 10.20 -4.58
N LEU A 119 3.53 8.91 -4.88
CA LEU A 119 4.28 8.18 -5.90
C LEU A 119 4.01 8.73 -7.31
N PRO A 120 5.00 9.34 -8.00
CA PRO A 120 4.84 9.68 -9.41
C PRO A 120 4.95 8.41 -10.28
N TRP A 121 4.06 8.23 -11.24
CA TRP A 121 4.11 7.08 -12.16
C TRP A 121 5.41 7.05 -12.97
N GLU A 122 6.03 8.21 -13.20
CA GLU A 122 7.33 8.35 -13.87
C GLU A 122 8.45 7.62 -13.11
N LEU A 123 8.35 7.48 -11.78
CA LEU A 123 9.32 6.71 -11.00
C LEU A 123 9.22 5.22 -11.30
N LEU A 124 8.00 4.69 -11.43
CA LEU A 124 7.78 3.29 -11.84
C LEU A 124 8.32 3.07 -13.26
N ALA A 125 8.08 4.02 -14.16
CA ALA A 125 8.64 3.98 -15.51
C ALA A 125 10.17 4.01 -15.52
N ALA A 126 10.79 4.85 -14.69
CA ALA A 126 12.25 4.93 -14.57
C ALA A 126 12.85 3.62 -14.05
N ILE A 127 12.26 3.03 -13.02
CA ILE A 127 12.68 1.72 -12.49
C ILE A 127 12.47 0.64 -13.55
N GLY A 128 11.30 0.56 -14.20
CA GLY A 128 11.04 -0.43 -15.25
C GLY A 128 11.97 -0.35 -16.45
N LYS A 129 12.42 0.87 -16.83
CA LYS A 129 13.45 1.07 -17.84
C LYS A 129 14.78 0.46 -17.42
N VAL A 130 15.20 0.72 -16.18
CA VAL A 130 16.48 0.28 -15.63
C VAL A 130 16.49 -1.23 -15.36
N GLU A 131 15.38 -1.80 -14.86
CA GLU A 131 15.30 -3.22 -14.48
C GLU A 131 15.20 -4.15 -15.70
N SER A 132 14.35 -3.81 -16.67
CA SER A 132 14.02 -4.74 -17.76
C SER A 132 13.91 -4.10 -19.14
N GLY A 133 14.21 -2.80 -19.27
CA GLY A 133 14.03 -2.08 -20.52
C GLY A 133 12.55 -1.96 -20.89
N GLN A 134 11.68 -1.68 -19.91
CA GLN A 134 10.23 -1.64 -20.07
C GLN A 134 9.65 -3.00 -20.52
N ALA A 135 9.88 -4.07 -19.75
CA ALA A 135 9.46 -5.43 -20.12
C ALA A 135 10.03 -5.90 -21.47
N ARG A 136 11.34 -5.67 -21.69
CA ARG A 136 12.05 -5.94 -22.96
C ARG A 136 11.41 -5.23 -24.15
N GLY A 137 11.15 -3.93 -24.02
CA GLY A 137 10.55 -3.10 -25.08
C GLY A 137 9.03 -3.27 -25.20
N GLY A 138 8.36 -3.71 -24.14
CA GLY A 138 6.91 -3.90 -24.09
C GLY A 138 6.48 -5.22 -24.69
N ARG A 139 7.28 -6.29 -24.56
CA ARG A 139 6.88 -7.62 -25.03
C ARG A 139 5.88 -8.23 -24.07
N VAL A 140 4.69 -7.66 -24.03
CA VAL A 140 3.53 -8.08 -23.23
C VAL A 140 2.34 -8.33 -24.15
N ASP A 141 1.40 -9.16 -23.70
CA ASP A 141 0.08 -9.27 -24.33
C ASP A 141 -0.88 -8.19 -23.80
N ALA A 142 -2.11 -8.19 -24.31
CA ALA A 142 -3.13 -7.19 -23.96
C ALA A 142 -3.60 -7.27 -22.50
N ASP A 143 -3.38 -8.40 -21.82
CA ASP A 143 -3.71 -8.57 -20.40
C ASP A 143 -2.52 -8.20 -19.49
N GLY A 144 -1.40 -7.78 -20.09
CA GLY A 144 -0.17 -7.37 -19.41
C GLY A 144 0.81 -8.50 -19.12
N ASN A 145 0.57 -9.72 -19.59
CA ASN A 145 1.49 -10.84 -19.36
C ASN A 145 2.71 -10.72 -20.26
N THR A 146 3.90 -10.88 -19.69
CA THR A 146 5.14 -10.89 -20.47
C THR A 146 5.20 -12.09 -21.43
N ILE A 147 5.59 -11.83 -22.68
CA ILE A 147 5.79 -12.85 -23.71
C ILE A 147 7.12 -13.56 -23.43
N GLY A 148 7.05 -14.56 -22.54
CA GLY A 148 8.19 -15.29 -22.00
C GLY A 148 8.73 -14.66 -20.72
N ARG A 149 9.31 -15.50 -19.84
CA ARG A 149 9.81 -15.06 -18.53
C ARG A 149 10.99 -14.09 -18.69
N ILE A 150 10.98 -13.02 -17.89
CA ILE A 150 12.11 -12.12 -17.73
C ILE A 150 12.81 -12.54 -16.43
N LEU A 151 13.98 -13.17 -16.54
CA LEU A 151 14.76 -13.64 -15.39
C LEU A 151 16.11 -12.94 -15.35
N GLY A 152 16.49 -12.49 -14.16
CA GLY A 152 17.85 -12.06 -13.82
C GLY A 152 18.82 -13.24 -13.72
N PRO A 153 20.11 -12.95 -13.43
CA PRO A 153 21.09 -13.99 -13.17
C PRO A 153 20.77 -14.73 -11.87
N LYS A 154 21.36 -15.92 -11.74
CA LYS A 154 21.26 -16.75 -10.55
C LYS A 154 21.99 -16.07 -9.39
N LEU A 155 21.32 -15.86 -8.26
CA LEU A 155 21.88 -15.18 -7.10
C LEU A 155 22.67 -16.17 -6.21
N ASN A 156 23.78 -16.68 -6.74
CA ASN A 156 24.59 -17.72 -6.10
C ASN A 156 25.83 -17.17 -5.35
N GLY A 157 25.91 -15.86 -5.13
CA GLY A 157 27.07 -15.23 -4.48
C GLY A 157 28.28 -14.97 -5.39
N VAL A 158 28.18 -15.26 -6.70
CA VAL A 158 29.24 -14.95 -7.68
C VAL A 158 28.85 -13.68 -8.43
N GLY A 159 29.46 -12.56 -8.06
CA GLY A 159 29.20 -11.25 -8.66
C GLY A 159 27.93 -10.54 -8.16
N PHE A 160 27.03 -11.26 -7.49
CA PHE A 160 25.76 -10.75 -6.96
C PHE A 160 25.47 -11.31 -5.55
N ALA A 161 24.32 -10.95 -4.97
CA ALA A 161 23.90 -11.52 -3.69
C ALA A 161 23.81 -13.06 -3.74
N HIS A 162 23.97 -13.69 -2.58
CA HIS A 162 23.77 -15.13 -2.39
C HIS A 162 22.38 -15.37 -1.77
N ILE A 163 21.40 -15.74 -2.59
CA ILE A 163 20.01 -15.96 -2.18
C ILE A 163 19.61 -17.39 -2.57
N SER A 164 19.44 -18.24 -1.56
CA SER A 164 18.92 -19.60 -1.73
C SER A 164 17.45 -19.58 -2.15
N ASP A 165 16.97 -20.67 -2.78
CA ASP A 165 15.57 -20.85 -3.18
C ASP A 165 14.59 -20.55 -2.03
N THR A 166 13.56 -19.75 -2.33
CA THR A 166 12.51 -19.39 -1.35
C THR A 166 11.10 -19.80 -1.75
N ASP A 167 10.88 -20.28 -2.97
CA ASP A 167 9.55 -20.58 -3.51
C ASP A 167 9.43 -21.98 -4.13
N GLY A 168 10.48 -22.80 -4.09
CA GLY A 168 10.52 -24.12 -4.71
C GLY A 168 10.71 -24.07 -6.23
N GLY A 169 11.23 -22.96 -6.76
CA GLY A 169 11.36 -22.67 -8.19
C GLY A 169 10.04 -22.29 -8.87
N ALA A 170 9.05 -21.80 -8.12
CA ALA A 170 7.72 -21.49 -8.65
C ALA A 170 7.78 -20.40 -9.73
N TYR A 171 8.50 -19.31 -9.46
CA TYR A 171 8.54 -18.14 -10.34
C TYR A 171 9.71 -18.14 -11.33
N ASP A 172 10.84 -18.75 -11.00
CA ASP A 172 12.06 -18.73 -11.84
C ASP A 172 12.51 -20.11 -12.35
N GLY A 173 11.93 -21.19 -11.84
CA GLY A 173 12.26 -22.57 -12.21
C GLY A 173 13.56 -23.11 -11.59
N ASP A 174 14.16 -22.43 -10.61
CA ASP A 174 15.43 -22.82 -9.99
C ASP A 174 15.25 -23.19 -8.51
N SER A 175 15.17 -24.50 -8.22
CA SER A 175 14.98 -24.98 -6.84
C SER A 175 16.27 -25.00 -5.99
N VAL A 176 17.26 -24.18 -6.33
CA VAL A 176 18.53 -24.09 -5.60
C VAL A 176 18.84 -22.64 -5.20
N TYR A 177 18.72 -21.70 -6.13
CA TYR A 177 18.95 -20.28 -5.86
C TYR A 177 17.95 -19.41 -6.62
N ASP A 178 17.45 -18.40 -5.93
CA ASP A 178 16.51 -17.45 -6.50
C ASP A 178 17.15 -16.58 -7.60
N ARG A 179 16.29 -16.09 -8.49
CA ARG A 179 16.56 -15.06 -9.49
C ARG A 179 15.57 -13.91 -9.33
N ALA A 180 15.97 -12.72 -9.74
CA ALA A 180 15.00 -11.65 -9.93
C ALA A 180 14.07 -11.97 -11.12
N VAL A 181 12.76 -11.76 -10.97
CA VAL A 181 11.70 -12.21 -11.88
C VAL A 181 10.84 -11.04 -12.36
N GLY A 182 10.44 -11.09 -13.62
CA GLY A 182 9.43 -10.22 -14.19
C GLY A 182 9.95 -8.83 -14.60
N PRO A 183 9.07 -7.97 -15.11
CA PRO A 183 9.47 -6.68 -15.67
C PRO A 183 9.95 -5.68 -14.61
N MET A 184 9.63 -5.89 -13.33
CA MET A 184 10.12 -5.10 -12.19
C MET A 184 11.17 -5.84 -11.34
N GLN A 185 11.66 -6.99 -11.83
CA GLN A 185 12.82 -7.74 -11.31
C GLN A 185 12.76 -8.04 -9.80
N PHE A 186 11.61 -8.46 -9.28
CA PHE A 186 11.47 -8.88 -7.88
C PHE A 186 12.10 -10.25 -7.64
N ILE A 187 12.83 -10.43 -6.54
CA ILE A 187 13.17 -11.79 -6.07
C ILE A 187 11.94 -12.46 -5.42
N PRO A 188 11.78 -13.80 -5.51
CA PRO A 188 10.62 -14.54 -4.99
C PRO A 188 10.25 -14.21 -3.54
N SER A 189 11.25 -14.14 -2.65
CA SER A 189 11.03 -13.76 -1.24
C SER A 189 10.50 -12.34 -1.04
N THR A 190 10.81 -11.40 -1.95
CA THR A 190 10.19 -10.07 -1.94
C THR A 190 8.78 -10.13 -2.52
N TRP A 191 8.60 -10.87 -3.62
CA TRP A 191 7.30 -11.06 -4.26
C TRP A 191 6.26 -11.64 -3.30
N GLU A 192 6.66 -12.58 -2.43
CA GLU A 192 5.79 -13.22 -1.44
C GLU A 192 4.94 -12.21 -0.64
N TRP A 193 5.53 -11.07 -0.24
CA TRP A 193 4.84 -10.05 0.54
C TRP A 193 4.49 -8.79 -0.25
N ALA A 194 5.28 -8.43 -1.27
CA ALA A 194 5.06 -7.24 -2.08
C ALA A 194 4.03 -7.45 -3.19
N GLY A 195 3.86 -8.69 -3.68
CA GLY A 195 2.99 -9.04 -4.81
C GLY A 195 1.55 -8.56 -4.61
N ARG A 196 1.00 -7.94 -5.66
CA ARG A 196 -0.37 -7.43 -5.71
C ARG A 196 -0.99 -7.81 -7.04
N ASP A 197 -2.29 -8.04 -7.01
CA ASP A 197 -3.10 -8.22 -8.21
C ASP A 197 -3.43 -6.82 -8.71
N GLY A 198 -2.84 -6.44 -9.84
CA GLY A 198 -2.91 -5.09 -10.39
C GLY A 198 -3.94 -4.95 -11.53
N ASN A 199 -4.37 -6.07 -12.10
CA ASN A 199 -5.39 -6.12 -13.16
C ASN A 199 -6.73 -6.74 -12.68
N ASP A 200 -6.84 -7.08 -11.39
CA ASP A 200 -8.01 -7.66 -10.72
C ASP A 200 -8.44 -9.02 -11.32
N ASP A 201 -7.49 -9.83 -11.81
CA ASP A 201 -7.77 -11.14 -12.41
C ASP A 201 -7.82 -12.31 -11.38
N GLY A 202 -7.57 -11.99 -10.11
CA GLY A 202 -7.54 -12.92 -8.98
C GLY A 202 -6.17 -13.56 -8.74
N LYS A 203 -5.11 -13.16 -9.44
CA LYS A 203 -3.76 -13.71 -9.30
C LYS A 203 -2.73 -12.63 -9.02
N LYS A 204 -1.59 -13.05 -8.47
CA LYS A 204 -0.40 -12.22 -8.23
C LYS A 204 0.75 -12.85 -9.00
N ASP A 205 0.95 -12.45 -10.24
CA ASP A 205 1.99 -12.97 -11.13
C ASP A 205 3.11 -11.94 -11.33
N PRO A 206 4.36 -12.24 -10.92
CA PRO A 206 5.48 -11.33 -11.17
C PRO A 206 5.74 -11.11 -12.67
N ASN A 207 5.23 -11.96 -13.54
CA ASN A 207 5.35 -11.84 -15.00
C ASN A 207 4.21 -11.03 -15.64
N ASN A 208 3.26 -10.50 -14.86
CA ASN A 208 2.26 -9.54 -15.32
C ASN A 208 2.70 -8.10 -14.97
N ILE A 209 2.66 -7.19 -15.94
CA ILE A 209 3.15 -5.81 -15.74
C ILE A 209 2.27 -4.98 -14.79
N TYR A 210 0.95 -5.21 -14.75
CA TYR A 210 0.05 -4.52 -13.82
C TYR A 210 0.36 -4.91 -12.38
N ASP A 211 0.47 -6.22 -12.12
CA ASP A 211 0.85 -6.78 -10.82
C ASP A 211 2.23 -6.29 -10.38
N ALA A 212 3.21 -6.38 -11.28
CA ALA A 212 4.58 -6.00 -11.00
C ALA A 212 4.70 -4.49 -10.73
N ALA A 213 4.01 -3.64 -11.50
CA ALA A 213 3.98 -2.20 -11.29
C ALA A 213 3.32 -1.82 -9.96
N LEU A 214 2.18 -2.43 -9.64
CA LEU A 214 1.48 -2.19 -8.37
C LEU A 214 2.31 -2.67 -7.18
N ALA A 215 2.94 -3.85 -7.29
CA ALA A 215 3.87 -4.38 -6.29
C ALA A 215 5.07 -3.45 -6.08
N ALA A 216 5.68 -2.93 -7.16
CA ALA A 216 6.78 -1.96 -7.10
C ALA A 216 6.37 -0.67 -6.40
N GLY A 217 5.21 -0.12 -6.73
CA GLY A 217 4.69 1.06 -6.04
C GLY A 217 4.43 0.80 -4.55
N HIS A 218 3.82 -0.34 -4.20
CA HIS A 218 3.60 -0.73 -2.81
C HIS A 218 4.92 -0.88 -2.05
N TYR A 219 5.92 -1.50 -2.68
CA TYR A 219 7.26 -1.65 -2.13
C TYR A 219 7.89 -0.29 -1.82
N LEU A 220 7.87 0.65 -2.77
CA LEU A 220 8.42 2.00 -2.59
C LEU A 220 7.69 2.79 -1.50
N CYS A 221 6.40 2.56 -1.29
CA CYS A 221 5.60 3.27 -0.29
C CYS A 221 5.61 2.65 1.13
N ARG A 222 6.37 1.56 1.36
CA ARG A 222 6.20 0.71 2.57
C ARG A 222 6.62 1.33 3.91
N PHE A 223 7.46 2.36 3.90
CA PHE A 223 7.97 2.98 5.13
C PHE A 223 7.33 4.34 5.45
N GLY A 224 6.19 4.65 4.83
CA GLY A 224 5.51 5.94 5.04
C GLY A 224 6.29 7.14 4.48
N TRP A 225 7.22 6.88 3.55
CA TRP A 225 7.96 7.88 2.82
C TRP A 225 7.06 8.74 1.94
N ASP A 226 7.33 10.04 1.89
CA ASP A 226 6.74 10.95 0.92
C ASP A 226 7.68 11.08 -0.29
N LEU A 227 7.34 10.44 -1.40
CA LEU A 227 8.19 10.39 -2.60
C LEU A 227 8.23 11.73 -3.38
N SER A 228 7.48 12.75 -2.93
CA SER A 228 7.70 14.13 -3.36
C SER A 228 8.90 14.79 -2.63
N THR A 229 9.35 14.21 -1.52
CA THR A 229 10.51 14.64 -0.75
C THR A 229 11.78 13.92 -1.22
N GLN A 230 12.83 14.67 -1.56
CA GLN A 230 14.04 14.10 -2.18
C GLN A 230 14.76 13.05 -1.30
N SER A 231 14.85 13.26 0.00
CA SER A 231 15.50 12.30 0.91
C SER A 231 14.77 10.96 0.96
N ASP A 232 13.45 11.02 0.98
CA ASP A 232 12.55 9.88 1.05
C ASP A 232 12.53 9.13 -0.29
N LEU A 233 12.50 9.88 -1.40
CA LEU A 233 12.66 9.34 -2.75
C LEU A 233 13.99 8.58 -2.91
N ASN A 234 15.10 9.19 -2.49
CA ASN A 234 16.42 8.54 -2.57
C ASN A 234 16.48 7.27 -1.70
N SER A 235 15.92 7.34 -0.49
CA SER A 235 15.84 6.19 0.42
C SER A 235 15.00 5.07 -0.18
N ALA A 236 13.89 5.41 -0.84
CA ALA A 236 13.03 4.43 -1.51
C ALA A 236 13.74 3.71 -2.66
N ILE A 237 14.42 4.46 -3.52
CA ILE A 237 15.16 3.91 -4.66
C ILE A 237 16.33 3.04 -4.18
N LEU A 238 17.13 3.52 -3.21
CA LEU A 238 18.23 2.73 -2.63
C LEU A 238 17.74 1.47 -1.90
N SER A 239 16.53 1.50 -1.36
CA SER A 239 15.91 0.31 -0.77
C SER A 239 15.53 -0.73 -1.84
N TYR A 240 15.27 -0.29 -3.08
CA TYR A 240 14.94 -1.18 -4.19
C TYR A 240 16.19 -1.92 -4.69
N ASN A 241 17.28 -1.19 -4.89
CA ASN A 241 18.61 -1.71 -5.17
C ASN A 241 19.66 -0.81 -4.50
N ASN A 242 20.49 -1.37 -3.62
CA ASN A 242 21.40 -0.61 -2.77
C ASN A 242 22.70 -0.22 -3.50
N SER A 243 22.56 0.54 -4.59
CA SER A 243 23.65 1.04 -5.42
C SER A 243 23.46 2.54 -5.71
N GLN A 244 24.52 3.32 -5.52
CA GLN A 244 24.48 4.74 -5.85
C GLN A 244 24.40 4.98 -7.36
N ASP A 245 25.03 4.12 -8.16
CA ASP A 245 24.94 4.19 -9.63
C ASP A 245 23.51 3.88 -10.09
N TYR A 246 22.85 2.93 -9.44
CA TYR A 246 21.43 2.64 -9.67
C TYR A 246 20.56 3.85 -9.35
N LEU A 247 20.75 4.45 -8.16
CA LEU A 247 20.03 5.66 -7.75
C LEU A 247 20.18 6.78 -8.80
N ASN A 248 21.42 7.06 -9.22
CA ASN A 248 21.70 8.11 -10.20
C ASN A 248 21.06 7.82 -11.57
N THR A 249 21.08 6.55 -11.99
CA THR A 249 20.49 6.12 -13.26
C THR A 249 18.96 6.27 -13.22
N VAL A 250 18.30 5.79 -12.15
CA VAL A 250 16.85 5.93 -11.96
C VAL A 250 16.44 7.39 -11.87
N LEU A 251 17.16 8.23 -11.10
CA LEU A 251 16.86 9.67 -11.01
C LEU A 251 17.01 10.37 -12.37
N SER A 252 17.99 9.96 -13.19
CA SER A 252 18.17 10.51 -14.54
C SER A 252 16.97 10.18 -15.43
N TRP A 253 16.50 8.93 -15.43
CA TRP A 253 15.31 8.52 -16.18
C TRP A 253 14.02 9.15 -15.64
N LEU A 254 13.89 9.30 -14.32
CA LEU A 254 12.76 9.98 -13.69
C LEU A 254 12.64 11.42 -14.19
N GLU A 255 13.75 12.18 -14.14
CA GLU A 255 13.79 13.55 -14.63
C GLU A 255 13.59 13.63 -16.15
N TYR A 256 13.97 12.60 -16.89
CA TYR A 256 13.73 12.50 -18.31
C TYR A 256 12.23 12.35 -18.61
N TYR A 257 11.56 11.40 -17.97
CA TYR A 257 10.14 11.14 -18.18
C TYR A 257 9.25 12.28 -17.69
N ARG A 258 9.65 13.00 -16.63
CA ARG A 258 8.98 14.23 -16.17
C ARG A 258 8.95 15.35 -17.22
N LYS A 259 9.93 15.39 -18.13
CA LYS A 259 9.98 16.40 -19.22
C LYS A 259 9.04 16.06 -20.38
N GLY A 260 8.50 14.85 -20.41
CA GLY A 260 7.55 14.39 -21.41
C GLY A 260 7.88 13.00 -21.93
N THR A 261 6.83 12.21 -22.10
CA THR A 261 6.87 10.88 -22.74
C THR A 261 5.80 10.80 -23.80
N HIS A 262 5.85 9.75 -24.60
CA HIS A 262 4.75 9.39 -25.48
C HIS A 262 4.56 7.88 -25.50
N GLU A 263 3.34 7.48 -25.83
CA GLU A 263 3.00 6.08 -25.99
C GLU A 263 3.57 5.54 -27.30
N VAL A 264 4.10 4.32 -27.27
CA VAL A 264 4.47 3.55 -28.46
C VAL A 264 3.79 2.18 -28.44
N PRO A 265 3.58 1.53 -29.60
CA PRO A 265 3.01 0.19 -29.62
C PRO A 265 3.84 -0.82 -28.81
N ASP A 266 3.16 -1.78 -28.19
CA ASP A 266 3.83 -2.87 -27.48
C ASP A 266 4.80 -3.64 -28.39
N GLY A 267 5.94 -4.02 -27.82
CA GLY A 267 7.05 -4.67 -28.50
C GLY A 267 7.93 -3.75 -29.34
N THR A 268 7.65 -2.45 -29.40
CA THR A 268 8.42 -1.47 -30.18
C THR A 268 9.27 -0.51 -29.33
N GLY A 269 9.23 -0.67 -27.99
CA GLY A 269 10.03 0.15 -27.08
C GLY A 269 11.53 -0.11 -27.22
N THR A 270 12.34 0.93 -26.97
CA THR A 270 13.81 0.82 -26.97
C THR A 270 14.30 -0.02 -25.79
N ILE A 271 15.10 -1.04 -26.06
CA ILE A 271 15.76 -1.85 -25.04
C ILE A 271 17.16 -1.25 -24.81
N PRO A 272 17.56 -0.94 -23.57
CA PRO A 272 18.92 -0.49 -23.29
C PRO A 272 19.94 -1.60 -23.58
N ASP A 273 21.17 -1.22 -23.92
CA ASP A 273 22.20 -2.18 -24.35
C ASP A 273 23.17 -2.55 -23.22
N ASN A 274 23.49 -1.62 -22.32
CA ASN A 274 24.62 -1.76 -21.39
C ASN A 274 24.17 -2.31 -20.04
N ARG A 275 24.72 -3.45 -19.65
CA ARG A 275 24.39 -4.07 -18.35
C ARG A 275 25.48 -3.80 -17.31
N SER A 276 25.08 -3.62 -16.05
CA SER A 276 26.00 -3.31 -14.95
C SER A 276 27.04 -4.41 -14.67
N ASP A 277 26.81 -5.64 -15.15
CA ASP A 277 27.70 -6.80 -15.02
C ASP A 277 28.69 -6.99 -16.18
N GLU A 278 28.66 -6.13 -17.20
CA GLU A 278 29.55 -6.24 -18.38
C GLU A 278 30.87 -5.44 -18.23
N ASN A 279 30.96 -4.52 -17.26
CA ASN A 279 32.07 -3.58 -17.15
C ASN A 279 33.34 -4.10 -16.44
N ASP A 280 33.36 -5.33 -15.90
CA ASP A 280 34.57 -5.90 -15.28
C ASP A 280 35.61 -6.46 -16.29
N SER A 281 35.36 -6.34 -17.61
CA SER A 281 36.29 -6.82 -18.65
C SER A 281 36.93 -5.74 -19.54
N ALA A 282 36.66 -4.45 -19.32
CA ALA A 282 37.19 -3.39 -20.19
C ALA A 282 38.45 -2.73 -19.62
N ASN A 283 39.59 -3.43 -19.65
CA ASN A 283 40.88 -2.73 -19.68
C ASN A 283 41.13 -2.33 -21.16
N PRO A 284 41.11 -1.04 -21.55
CA PRO A 284 41.31 -0.67 -22.93
C PRO A 284 42.80 -0.82 -23.25
N THR A 285 43.19 -2.01 -23.69
CA THR A 285 44.51 -2.20 -24.28
C THR A 285 44.36 -1.81 -25.75
N PRO A 286 45.00 -0.75 -26.25
CA PRO A 286 44.93 -0.40 -27.66
C PRO A 286 45.62 -1.52 -28.46
N SER A 287 44.84 -2.26 -29.24
CA SER A 287 45.35 -3.26 -30.17
C SER A 287 45.79 -2.56 -31.46
N PRO A 288 47.09 -2.53 -31.81
CA PRO A 288 47.52 -1.93 -33.07
C PRO A 288 47.24 -2.87 -34.23
N THR A 289 46.56 -2.34 -35.25
CA THR A 289 46.32 -2.98 -36.55
C THR A 289 47.64 -3.18 -37.32
N PRO A 290 47.90 -4.35 -37.94
CA PRO A 290 49.11 -4.57 -38.72
C PRO A 290 48.94 -4.19 -40.21
N PRO A 291 49.96 -3.63 -40.89
CA PRO A 291 49.99 -3.55 -42.35
C PRO A 291 50.72 -4.74 -43.01
N SER A 292 50.31 -5.03 -44.24
CA SER A 292 50.66 -6.19 -45.06
C SER A 292 51.94 -6.05 -45.92
N THR A 293 52.75 -7.12 -45.92
CA THR A 293 53.53 -7.79 -47.03
C THR A 293 54.62 -7.04 -47.84
N PRO A 294 55.49 -7.73 -48.64
CA PRO A 294 56.31 -8.95 -48.40
C PRO A 294 57.77 -8.87 -48.96
N GLY A 295 58.71 -9.71 -48.49
CA GLY A 295 60.03 -9.92 -49.14
C GLY A 295 60.91 -11.00 -48.47
N THR A 296 61.58 -11.82 -49.28
CA THR A 296 62.01 -13.22 -49.05
C THR A 296 63.53 -13.37 -48.67
N PRO A 297 64.16 -14.57 -48.64
CA PRO A 297 64.70 -15.22 -47.43
C PRO A 297 66.23 -15.36 -47.34
N GLY A 298 66.77 -15.60 -46.14
CA GLY A 298 68.15 -16.05 -45.92
C GLY A 298 68.33 -16.85 -44.63
N THR A 299 68.65 -18.14 -44.76
CA THR A 299 69.03 -19.14 -43.74
C THR A 299 70.56 -19.11 -43.47
N PRO A 300 71.12 -19.94 -42.56
CA PRO A 300 70.89 -20.08 -41.13
C PRO A 300 72.20 -19.94 -40.29
N GLY A 301 72.11 -19.52 -39.02
CA GLY A 301 73.27 -19.50 -38.12
C GLY A 301 72.89 -19.53 -36.64
N THR A 302 73.07 -20.68 -36.00
CA THR A 302 73.12 -20.90 -34.54
C THR A 302 74.55 -21.38 -34.22
N PRO A 303 75.08 -21.34 -32.99
CA PRO A 303 74.43 -21.02 -31.72
C PRO A 303 75.21 -20.07 -30.77
N GLY A 304 74.49 -19.39 -29.88
CA GLY A 304 75.08 -18.59 -28.80
C GLY A 304 74.13 -18.54 -27.61
N SER A 305 74.36 -19.45 -26.67
CA SER A 305 73.77 -19.51 -25.33
C SER A 305 73.87 -18.17 -24.59
N ASN A 306 72.76 -17.71 -24.00
CA ASN A 306 72.69 -16.99 -22.71
C ASN A 306 71.22 -16.67 -22.37
N THR A 307 70.57 -17.59 -21.66
CA THR A 307 69.23 -17.44 -21.09
C THR A 307 69.31 -16.71 -19.75
N PRO A 308 68.61 -15.59 -19.52
CA PRO A 308 68.29 -15.14 -18.17
C PRO A 308 67.03 -15.89 -17.68
N SER A 309 67.17 -16.56 -16.55
CA SER A 309 66.11 -17.26 -15.83
C SER A 309 65.15 -16.23 -15.19
N PRO A 310 63.82 -16.33 -15.38
CA PRO A 310 62.87 -15.51 -14.64
C PRO A 310 62.71 -16.09 -13.23
N THR A 311 62.89 -15.23 -12.22
CA THR A 311 62.61 -15.47 -10.81
C THR A 311 61.13 -15.85 -10.62
N PRO A 312 60.77 -16.90 -9.85
CA PRO A 312 59.38 -17.18 -9.52
C PRO A 312 58.81 -16.07 -8.61
N PRO A 313 57.53 -15.70 -8.74
CA PRO A 313 56.90 -14.81 -7.77
C PRO A 313 56.88 -15.48 -6.39
N PRO A 314 56.87 -14.71 -5.29
CA PRO A 314 56.82 -15.28 -3.95
C PRO A 314 55.55 -16.10 -3.80
N SER A 315 55.69 -17.35 -3.36
CA SER A 315 54.56 -18.17 -2.92
C SER A 315 53.91 -17.51 -1.71
N ASP A 316 52.80 -16.81 -1.93
CA ASP A 316 51.86 -16.54 -0.87
C ASP A 316 51.34 -17.89 -0.35
N LYS A 317 51.73 -18.18 0.89
CA LYS A 317 51.19 -19.27 1.68
C LYS A 317 49.66 -19.16 1.65
N PRO A 318 48.90 -20.24 1.37
CA PRO A 318 47.45 -20.19 1.43
C PRO A 318 47.03 -19.71 2.82
N THR A 319 46.49 -18.49 2.89
CA THR A 319 45.78 -18.02 4.06
C THR A 319 44.59 -18.95 4.20
N THR A 320 44.60 -19.77 5.25
CA THR A 320 43.43 -20.51 5.70
C THR A 320 42.22 -19.58 5.67
N PRO A 321 41.09 -19.96 5.05
CA PRO A 321 39.88 -19.13 5.08
C PRO A 321 39.54 -18.83 6.53
N SER A 322 39.62 -17.57 6.93
CA SER A 322 39.10 -17.13 8.21
C SER A 322 37.61 -17.43 8.22
N THR A 323 37.16 -18.30 9.13
CA THR A 323 35.74 -18.57 9.35
C THR A 323 35.02 -17.24 9.51
N PRO A 324 33.97 -16.94 8.71
CA PRO A 324 33.24 -15.69 8.82
C PRO A 324 32.70 -15.56 10.26
N THR A 325 32.82 -14.36 10.82
CA THR A 325 32.22 -14.06 12.13
C THR A 325 30.70 -14.16 11.97
N PRO A 326 29.98 -14.90 12.85
CA PRO A 326 28.53 -15.03 12.73
C PRO A 326 27.86 -13.66 12.82
N THR A 327 26.91 -13.40 11.93
CA THR A 327 26.08 -12.19 11.97
C THR A 327 25.16 -12.19 13.19
N PRO A 328 24.59 -11.05 13.61
CA PRO A 328 23.59 -11.04 14.68
C PRO A 328 22.44 -12.01 14.40
N THR A 329 21.94 -12.06 13.16
CA THR A 329 20.93 -13.02 12.72
C THR A 329 21.37 -14.46 12.96
N ASP A 330 22.62 -14.82 12.69
CA ASP A 330 23.17 -16.16 12.92
C ASP A 330 23.21 -16.58 14.39
N THR A 331 23.17 -15.61 15.31
CA THR A 331 23.17 -15.87 16.75
C THR A 331 21.78 -16.12 17.34
N VAL A 332 20.71 -15.87 16.57
CA VAL A 332 19.34 -16.07 17.04
C VAL A 332 19.04 -17.57 17.13
N ASP A 333 18.52 -17.97 18.28
CA ASP A 333 18.11 -19.35 18.57
C ASP A 333 16.59 -19.47 18.51
N HIS A 334 15.87 -18.55 19.14
CA HIS A 334 14.41 -18.50 19.15
C HIS A 334 13.87 -17.07 19.26
N LEU A 335 12.56 -16.94 19.07
CA LEU A 335 11.79 -15.73 19.30
C LEU A 335 10.94 -15.90 20.57
N GLU A 336 10.87 -14.86 21.38
CA GLU A 336 10.10 -14.84 22.63
C GLU A 336 9.10 -13.67 22.63
N ASP A 337 7.95 -13.86 23.28
CA ASP A 337 6.97 -12.79 23.45
C ASP A 337 7.50 -11.74 24.44
N ALA A 338 7.61 -10.50 24.00
CA ALA A 338 8.10 -9.38 24.80
C ALA A 338 6.97 -8.63 25.52
N GLY A 339 5.93 -9.34 25.96
CA GLY A 339 4.82 -8.80 26.75
C GLY A 339 3.64 -8.32 25.91
N THR A 340 3.32 -9.05 24.85
CA THR A 340 2.16 -8.77 23.99
C THR A 340 0.87 -8.96 24.77
N ALA A 341 0.10 -7.88 24.93
CA ALA A 341 -1.21 -7.94 25.54
C ALA A 341 -2.23 -8.62 24.60
N LYS A 342 -3.38 -9.05 25.15
CA LYS A 342 -4.47 -9.62 24.36
C LYS A 342 -4.84 -8.70 23.20
N LEU A 343 -4.81 -9.24 21.98
CA LEU A 343 -5.11 -8.54 20.75
C LEU A 343 -6.59 -8.72 20.40
N THR A 344 -7.39 -7.67 20.62
CA THR A 344 -8.79 -7.65 20.23
C THR A 344 -9.18 -6.25 19.77
N ALA A 345 -10.03 -6.19 18.75
CA ALA A 345 -10.61 -4.96 18.22
C ALA A 345 -12.01 -5.27 17.65
N GLN A 346 -12.87 -4.27 17.55
CA GLN A 346 -14.12 -4.41 16.83
C GLN A 346 -13.87 -4.33 15.31
N ALA A 347 -14.78 -4.86 14.52
CA ALA A 347 -14.73 -4.74 13.06
C ALA A 347 -14.58 -3.27 12.64
N GLY A 348 -13.61 -3.01 11.76
CA GLY A 348 -13.24 -1.66 11.29
C GLY A 348 -12.29 -0.86 12.21
N ASP A 349 -12.12 -1.26 13.47
CA ASP A 349 -11.32 -0.52 14.45
C ASP A 349 -9.82 -0.82 14.40
N THR A 350 -9.04 0.08 14.99
CA THR A 350 -7.60 -0.14 15.19
C THR A 350 -7.35 -0.95 16.47
N PHE A 351 -6.49 -1.96 16.40
CA PHE A 351 -6.04 -2.68 17.60
C PHE A 351 -5.24 -1.75 18.51
N THR A 352 -5.71 -1.58 19.75
CA THR A 352 -5.06 -0.69 20.73
C THR A 352 -3.78 -1.26 21.32
N LYS A 353 -3.56 -2.57 21.17
CA LYS A 353 -2.37 -3.29 21.63
C LYS A 353 -1.52 -3.69 20.43
N ARG A 354 -0.21 -3.75 20.64
CA ARG A 354 0.77 -4.10 19.60
C ARG A 354 1.55 -5.35 19.98
N ILE A 355 1.96 -6.09 18.96
CA ILE A 355 2.82 -7.25 19.09
C ILE A 355 4.25 -6.79 19.34
N SER A 356 4.89 -7.38 20.34
CA SER A 356 6.30 -7.15 20.65
C SER A 356 7.02 -8.48 20.71
N THR A 357 7.97 -8.71 19.80
CA THR A 357 8.76 -9.95 19.73
C THR A 357 10.20 -9.66 20.07
N ARG A 358 10.83 -10.50 20.88
CA ARG A 358 12.25 -10.44 21.22
C ARG A 358 13.01 -11.57 20.51
N ALA A 359 14.14 -11.25 19.90
CA ALA A 359 15.08 -12.26 19.40
C ALA A 359 16.10 -12.59 20.49
N GLU A 360 16.30 -13.88 20.76
CA GLU A 360 17.23 -14.34 21.79
C GLU A 360 18.22 -15.38 21.27
N THR A 361 19.42 -15.37 21.84
CA THR A 361 20.40 -16.46 21.71
C THR A 361 19.98 -17.66 22.57
N SER A 362 20.62 -18.81 22.38
CA SER A 362 20.39 -20.01 23.20
C SER A 362 20.67 -19.81 24.70
N ALA A 363 21.41 -18.76 25.07
CA ALA A 363 21.67 -18.35 26.45
C ALA A 363 20.63 -17.33 27.00
N GLY A 364 19.56 -17.05 26.26
CA GLY A 364 18.52 -16.07 26.63
C GLY A 364 18.98 -14.61 26.53
N LYS A 365 20.05 -14.32 25.79
CA LYS A 365 20.52 -12.94 25.57
C LYS A 365 19.81 -12.32 24.38
N ALA A 366 19.31 -11.10 24.56
CA ALA A 366 18.68 -10.31 23.52
C ALA A 366 19.63 -10.02 22.34
N VAL A 367 19.11 -10.12 21.11
CA VAL A 367 19.85 -9.90 19.87
C VAL A 367 19.26 -8.71 19.11
N GLY A 368 20.01 -7.61 19.03
CA GLY A 368 19.66 -6.45 18.23
C GLY A 368 20.02 -6.59 16.75
N LYS A 369 19.49 -5.70 15.90
CA LYS A 369 19.74 -5.67 14.44
C LYS A 369 19.27 -6.93 13.69
N VAL A 370 18.28 -7.64 14.23
CA VAL A 370 17.64 -8.80 13.60
C VAL A 370 16.37 -8.36 12.91
N ARG A 371 16.17 -8.76 11.64
CA ARG A 371 14.91 -8.51 10.92
C ARG A 371 13.86 -9.54 11.33
N VAL A 372 12.81 -9.08 12.01
CA VAL A 372 11.64 -9.90 12.39
C VAL A 372 10.50 -9.58 11.44
N ARG A 373 10.02 -10.59 10.72
CA ARG A 373 8.88 -10.52 9.82
C ARG A 373 7.62 -11.00 10.53
N PHE A 374 6.63 -10.13 10.60
CA PHE A 374 5.27 -10.39 11.07
C PHE A 374 4.36 -10.63 9.88
N THR A 375 3.69 -11.77 9.84
CA THR A 375 2.77 -12.16 8.77
C THR A 375 1.39 -12.43 9.36
N ILE A 376 0.35 -11.78 8.83
CA ILE A 376 -1.05 -12.06 9.14
C ILE A 376 -1.44 -13.36 8.42
N VAL A 377 -1.94 -14.34 9.17
CA VAL A 377 -2.30 -15.68 8.71
C VAL A 377 -3.71 -16.01 9.19
N GLY A 378 -4.55 -16.48 8.26
CA GLY A 378 -5.93 -16.85 8.52
C GLY A 378 -6.89 -16.13 7.57
N ASP A 379 -8.17 -16.46 7.70
CA ASP A 379 -9.25 -15.81 6.96
C ASP A 379 -9.62 -14.50 7.65
N THR A 380 -8.98 -13.41 7.21
CA THR A 380 -9.24 -12.07 7.73
C THR A 380 -8.84 -11.02 6.69
N ASP A 381 -9.53 -9.90 6.70
CA ASP A 381 -9.20 -8.68 5.97
C ASP A 381 -8.45 -7.65 6.85
N THR A 382 -8.00 -8.08 8.04
CA THR A 382 -7.12 -7.29 8.91
C THR A 382 -5.79 -7.01 8.21
N THR A 383 -5.29 -5.78 8.37
CA THR A 383 -3.99 -5.35 7.82
C THR A 383 -3.13 -4.69 8.87
N PHE A 384 -1.83 -4.58 8.62
CA PHE A 384 -0.98 -3.61 9.31
C PHE A 384 -1.30 -2.19 8.81
N THR A 385 -0.91 -1.19 9.61
CA THR A 385 -0.99 0.22 9.20
C THR A 385 -0.18 0.42 7.92
N GLY A 386 -0.87 0.70 6.80
CA GLY A 386 -0.27 0.69 5.45
C GLY A 386 -0.97 -0.28 4.48
N GLY A 387 -1.86 -1.13 4.99
CA GLY A 387 -2.67 -2.07 4.20
C GLY A 387 -1.96 -3.38 3.87
N GLU A 388 -0.76 -3.63 4.41
CA GLU A 388 -0.05 -4.89 4.19
C GLU A 388 -0.52 -6.00 5.14
N SER A 389 -0.48 -7.25 4.66
CA SER A 389 -0.59 -8.45 5.51
C SER A 389 0.76 -8.88 6.10
N VAL A 390 1.85 -8.19 5.75
CA VAL A 390 3.21 -8.51 6.20
C VAL A 390 3.93 -7.22 6.57
N ALA A 391 4.64 -7.24 7.69
CA ALA A 391 5.52 -6.15 8.12
C ALA A 391 6.86 -6.71 8.61
N THR A 392 7.97 -6.08 8.22
CA THR A 392 9.30 -6.44 8.73
C THR A 392 9.85 -5.31 9.57
N VAL A 393 10.31 -5.64 10.78
CA VAL A 393 10.85 -4.68 11.75
C VAL A 393 12.19 -5.17 12.26
N VAL A 394 13.16 -4.27 12.34
CA VAL A 394 14.49 -4.57 12.90
C VAL A 394 14.45 -4.47 14.43
N THR A 395 15.02 -5.45 15.12
CA THR A 395 15.13 -5.42 16.58
C THR A 395 16.06 -4.29 17.04
N GLY A 396 15.63 -3.54 18.07
CA GLY A 396 16.45 -2.51 18.69
C GLY A 396 17.60 -3.07 19.54
N SER A 397 18.31 -2.20 20.27
CA SER A 397 19.38 -2.62 21.20
C SER A 397 18.91 -3.54 22.32
N SER A 398 17.62 -3.49 22.66
CA SER A 398 16.97 -4.41 23.59
C SER A 398 16.60 -5.76 22.97
N GLY A 399 16.89 -5.99 21.69
CA GLY A 399 16.51 -7.18 20.93
C GLY A 399 15.01 -7.30 20.63
N VAL A 400 14.22 -6.25 20.87
CA VAL A 400 12.77 -6.24 20.64
C VAL A 400 12.44 -5.57 19.30
N ALA A 401 11.58 -6.22 18.53
CA ALA A 401 10.89 -5.68 17.36
C ALA A 401 9.40 -5.52 17.71
N VAL A 402 8.86 -4.31 17.52
CA VAL A 402 7.43 -4.03 17.75
C VAL A 402 6.74 -3.91 16.41
N ALA A 403 5.75 -4.76 16.16
CA ALA A 403 5.01 -4.74 14.90
C ALA A 403 4.28 -3.39 14.71
N PRO A 404 4.03 -2.97 13.46
CA PRO A 404 3.09 -1.90 13.18
C PRO A 404 1.72 -2.20 13.77
N THR A 405 0.93 -1.15 13.98
CA THR A 405 -0.43 -1.30 14.51
C THR A 405 -1.29 -2.08 13.52
N LEU A 406 -2.10 -3.01 14.03
CA LEU A 406 -3.09 -3.73 13.23
C LEU A 406 -4.37 -2.89 13.11
N LYS A 407 -4.98 -2.92 11.93
CA LYS A 407 -6.30 -2.37 11.63
C LYS A 407 -7.23 -3.52 11.27
N ALA A 408 -8.27 -3.73 12.08
CA ALA A 408 -9.29 -4.72 11.80
C ALA A 408 -10.03 -4.34 10.52
N GLY A 409 -10.33 -5.32 9.69
CA GLY A 409 -11.34 -5.18 8.64
C GLY A 409 -12.73 -5.54 9.18
N GLU A 410 -13.65 -5.88 8.28
CA GLU A 410 -15.03 -6.21 8.60
C GLU A 410 -15.24 -7.71 8.86
N THR A 411 -14.28 -8.57 8.50
CA THR A 411 -14.36 -10.01 8.76
C THR A 411 -14.09 -10.31 10.23
N THR A 412 -15.15 -10.59 10.99
CA THR A 412 -15.08 -11.01 12.40
C THR A 412 -14.53 -12.43 12.54
N GLY A 413 -13.72 -12.69 13.58
CA GLY A 413 -13.18 -14.01 13.85
C GLY A 413 -11.80 -13.99 14.50
N GLU A 414 -11.24 -15.18 14.74
CA GLU A 414 -9.85 -15.34 15.18
C GLU A 414 -8.90 -15.45 13.99
N PHE A 415 -7.74 -14.81 14.10
CA PHE A 415 -6.62 -14.96 13.17
C PHE A 415 -5.30 -14.99 13.93
N THR A 416 -4.22 -15.31 13.22
CA THR A 416 -2.87 -15.38 13.79
C THR A 416 -1.96 -14.36 13.15
N VAL A 417 -1.11 -13.72 13.93
CA VAL A 417 0.07 -13.02 13.41
C VAL A 417 1.30 -13.83 13.77
N ARG A 418 2.03 -14.30 12.76
CA ARG A 418 3.23 -15.12 12.91
C ARG A 418 4.48 -14.25 12.79
N ALA A 419 5.33 -14.26 13.81
CA ALA A 419 6.65 -13.65 13.78
C ALA A 419 7.71 -14.68 13.36
N THR A 420 8.59 -14.31 12.43
CA THR A 420 9.70 -15.12 11.91
C THR A 420 10.97 -14.30 11.80
N VAL A 421 12.13 -14.94 11.81
CA VAL A 421 13.41 -14.28 11.56
C VAL A 421 13.70 -14.32 10.05
N VAL A 422 14.00 -13.17 9.46
CA VAL A 422 14.37 -13.12 8.03
C VAL A 422 15.82 -13.56 7.88
N GLY A 423 16.09 -14.43 6.89
CA GLY A 423 17.44 -14.95 6.62
C GLY A 423 17.89 -16.10 7.52
N ARG A 424 17.03 -16.57 8.44
CA ARG A 424 17.33 -17.72 9.30
C ARG A 424 16.10 -18.51 9.69
N SER A 425 16.18 -19.83 9.55
CA SER A 425 15.14 -20.75 9.96
C SER A 425 15.20 -21.04 11.46
N VAL A 426 14.30 -20.41 12.22
CA VAL A 426 13.98 -20.73 13.61
C VAL A 426 12.47 -20.96 13.73
N THR A 427 12.01 -21.57 14.83
CA THR A 427 10.59 -21.72 15.10
C THR A 427 9.91 -20.35 15.15
N GLY A 428 8.87 -20.16 14.34
CA GLY A 428 8.06 -18.94 14.36
C GLY A 428 7.24 -18.82 15.63
N LEU A 429 6.94 -17.58 16.03
CA LEU A 429 6.14 -17.27 17.21
C LEU A 429 4.76 -16.74 16.78
N ASP A 430 3.69 -17.41 17.23
CA ASP A 430 2.32 -17.11 16.84
C ASP A 430 1.58 -16.29 17.90
N TYR A 431 0.99 -15.17 17.46
CA TYR A 431 0.14 -14.31 18.27
C TYR A 431 -1.31 -14.43 17.82
N LYS A 432 -2.18 -14.88 18.73
CA LYS A 432 -3.63 -14.94 18.46
C LYS A 432 -4.26 -13.56 18.60
N ALA A 433 -5.09 -13.20 17.64
CA ALA A 433 -5.87 -11.97 17.64
C ALA A 433 -7.32 -12.25 17.24
N THR A 434 -8.23 -11.38 17.68
CA THR A 434 -9.67 -11.52 17.44
C THR A 434 -10.28 -10.21 16.99
N VAL A 435 -10.99 -10.24 15.85
CA VAL A 435 -11.92 -9.18 15.45
C VAL A 435 -13.31 -9.56 15.96
N THR A 436 -13.92 -8.71 16.77
CA THR A 436 -15.29 -8.90 17.27
C THR A 436 -16.28 -8.10 16.43
N GLU A 437 -17.55 -8.49 16.45
CA GLU A 437 -18.61 -7.66 15.87
C GLU A 437 -18.67 -6.26 16.51
N ARG A 438 -19.25 -5.31 15.78
CA ARG A 438 -19.56 -3.99 16.33
C ARG A 438 -20.69 -4.11 17.33
N VAL A 439 -20.63 -3.28 18.36
CA VAL A 439 -21.56 -3.35 19.48
C VAL A 439 -22.08 -1.96 19.85
N ALA A 440 -23.29 -1.91 20.40
CA ALA A 440 -23.83 -0.75 21.07
C ALA A 440 -24.21 -1.11 22.50
N ASP A 441 -23.99 -0.18 23.43
CA ASP A 441 -24.38 -0.31 24.84
C ASP A 441 -25.64 0.49 25.17
N THR A 442 -26.04 1.40 24.29
CA THR A 442 -27.17 2.30 24.51
C THR A 442 -28.00 2.44 23.24
N LEU A 443 -29.32 2.47 23.41
CA LEU A 443 -30.31 2.79 22.39
C LEU A 443 -31.24 3.89 22.90
N ALA A 444 -31.52 4.90 22.08
CA ALA A 444 -32.46 5.96 22.41
C ALA A 444 -33.38 6.28 21.23
N ARG A 445 -34.66 6.56 21.48
CA ARG A 445 -35.55 7.08 20.45
C ARG A 445 -35.06 8.45 19.99
N THR A 446 -35.18 8.73 18.69
CA THR A 446 -34.86 10.05 18.13
C THR A 446 -35.98 11.09 18.33
N SER A 447 -37.16 10.64 18.77
CA SER A 447 -38.33 11.47 19.00
C SER A 447 -39.19 10.91 20.12
N ASP A 448 -39.80 11.81 20.89
CA ASP A 448 -40.79 11.51 21.94
C ASP A 448 -42.22 11.40 21.42
N THR A 449 -42.45 11.53 20.10
CA THR A 449 -43.78 11.41 19.50
C THR A 449 -44.40 10.05 19.85
N ALA A 450 -45.63 10.09 20.39
CA ALA A 450 -46.40 8.90 20.70
C ALA A 450 -46.73 8.15 19.40
N LEU A 451 -46.50 6.83 19.40
CA LEU A 451 -46.75 5.98 18.25
C LEU A 451 -48.14 5.36 18.38
N THR A 452 -49.09 5.91 17.64
CA THR A 452 -50.51 5.51 17.72
C THR A 452 -51.08 5.21 16.32
N CYS A 453 -51.97 4.23 16.22
CA CYS A 453 -52.80 4.03 15.02
C CYS A 453 -54.21 3.53 15.37
N THR A 454 -55.11 3.58 14.38
CA THR A 454 -56.44 2.95 14.49
C THR A 454 -56.35 1.43 14.25
N PRO A 455 -57.32 0.63 14.75
CA PRO A 455 -57.43 -0.79 14.42
C PRO A 455 -57.46 -1.01 12.90
N GLY A 456 -56.71 -2.01 12.42
CA GLY A 456 -56.55 -2.29 10.99
C GLY A 456 -55.74 -1.23 10.21
N GLY A 457 -55.23 -0.20 10.90
CA GLY A 457 -54.56 0.95 10.30
C GLY A 457 -53.04 0.81 10.19
N GLU A 458 -52.41 1.94 9.86
CA GLU A 458 -50.95 2.09 9.78
C GLU A 458 -50.46 3.17 10.73
N PHE A 459 -49.27 2.99 11.30
CA PHE A 459 -48.62 4.01 12.11
C PHE A 459 -48.07 5.10 11.18
N ALA A 460 -48.37 6.36 11.50
CA ALA A 460 -47.94 7.51 10.70
C ALA A 460 -46.42 7.68 10.75
N ASP A 461 -45.86 7.63 11.96
CA ASP A 461 -44.44 7.74 12.21
C ASP A 461 -43.76 6.38 12.25
N ARG A 462 -42.50 6.34 11.80
CA ARG A 462 -41.65 5.16 11.92
C ARG A 462 -40.89 5.19 13.25
N VAL A 463 -40.55 4.01 13.73
CA VAL A 463 -39.64 3.88 14.88
C VAL A 463 -38.22 4.15 14.38
N GLU A 464 -37.60 5.17 14.95
CA GLU A 464 -36.21 5.54 14.71
C GLU A 464 -35.47 5.59 16.05
N VAL A 465 -34.32 4.92 16.10
CA VAL A 465 -33.50 4.82 17.30
C VAL A 465 -32.04 5.09 16.97
N LYS A 466 -31.33 5.77 17.87
CA LYS A 466 -29.90 6.01 17.78
C LYS A 466 -29.16 5.05 18.71
N ALA A 467 -28.17 4.36 18.16
CA ALA A 467 -27.26 3.50 18.88
C ALA A 467 -25.96 4.22 19.21
N THR A 468 -25.47 4.02 20.42
CA THR A 468 -24.16 4.51 20.84
C THR A 468 -23.39 3.44 21.61
N TYR A 469 -22.07 3.56 21.62
CA TYR A 469 -21.15 2.75 22.42
C TYR A 469 -20.18 3.67 23.13
N GLY A 470 -20.12 3.61 24.47
CA GLY A 470 -19.29 4.53 25.26
C GLY A 470 -19.63 6.01 25.04
N GLY A 471 -20.86 6.31 24.58
CA GLY A 471 -21.31 7.66 24.22
C GLY A 471 -20.93 8.15 22.81
N ALA A 472 -20.17 7.37 22.04
CA ALA A 472 -19.89 7.65 20.64
C ALA A 472 -20.92 6.99 19.72
N VAL A 473 -21.04 7.48 18.47
CA VAL A 473 -21.88 6.85 17.44
C VAL A 473 -21.44 5.40 17.23
N ALA A 474 -22.41 4.48 17.20
CA ALA A 474 -22.17 3.07 16.92
C ALA A 474 -22.83 2.68 15.60
N ASP A 475 -22.05 2.75 14.53
CA ASP A 475 -22.45 2.40 13.16
C ASP A 475 -22.24 0.91 12.87
N GLN A 476 -22.98 0.40 11.88
CA GLN A 476 -22.93 -0.99 11.44
C GLN A 476 -23.17 -2.02 12.56
N VAL A 477 -23.93 -1.64 13.58
CA VAL A 477 -24.27 -2.51 14.71
C VAL A 477 -25.49 -3.33 14.34
N ALA A 478 -25.33 -4.65 14.38
CA ALA A 478 -26.43 -5.59 14.15
C ALA A 478 -27.52 -5.44 15.22
N ALA A 479 -28.78 -5.51 14.79
CA ALA A 479 -29.93 -5.35 15.64
C ALA A 479 -31.06 -6.32 15.29
N THR A 480 -31.96 -6.52 16.26
CA THR A 480 -33.22 -7.24 16.11
C THR A 480 -34.34 -6.41 16.71
N ALA A 481 -35.53 -6.48 16.13
CA ALA A 481 -36.72 -5.78 16.61
C ALA A 481 -37.90 -6.74 16.68
N THR A 482 -38.44 -6.98 17.87
CA THR A 482 -39.51 -7.95 18.11
C THR A 482 -40.68 -7.31 18.84
N LEU A 483 -41.90 -7.50 18.33
CA LEU A 483 -43.13 -7.22 19.07
C LEU A 483 -43.28 -8.31 20.13
N ILE A 484 -43.16 -7.95 21.40
CA ILE A 484 -43.19 -8.88 22.53
C ILE A 484 -44.55 -8.88 23.24
N THR A 485 -44.84 -9.95 23.98
CA THR A 485 -46.09 -10.07 24.74
C THR A 485 -46.15 -9.13 25.94
N SER A 486 -45.03 -8.93 26.65
CA SER A 486 -44.92 -7.95 27.75
C SER A 486 -43.46 -7.62 28.06
N ALA A 487 -43.19 -6.64 28.94
CA ALA A 487 -41.81 -6.28 29.29
C ALA A 487 -41.00 -7.44 29.90
N ASP A 488 -41.68 -8.31 30.66
CA ASP A 488 -41.07 -9.47 31.34
C ASP A 488 -41.14 -10.75 30.49
N ASP A 489 -41.89 -10.74 29.39
CA ASP A 489 -42.06 -11.89 28.48
C ASP A 489 -41.65 -11.52 27.06
N ALA A 490 -40.46 -12.01 26.72
CA ALA A 490 -39.76 -11.85 25.46
C ALA A 490 -40.45 -12.51 24.26
N THR A 491 -41.48 -13.34 24.46
CA THR A 491 -42.10 -14.11 23.40
C THR A 491 -42.74 -13.21 22.35
N GLU A 492 -42.65 -13.62 21.09
CA GLU A 492 -43.25 -12.87 19.99
C GLU A 492 -44.77 -12.79 20.18
N ASN A 493 -45.31 -11.58 20.10
CA ASN A 493 -46.73 -11.34 20.19
C ASN A 493 -47.43 -11.90 18.95
N THR A 494 -48.67 -12.37 19.09
CA THR A 494 -49.44 -12.95 17.98
C THR A 494 -50.50 -12.01 17.42
N LYS A 495 -50.74 -10.88 18.09
CA LYS A 495 -51.79 -9.91 17.79
C LYS A 495 -51.27 -8.47 17.86
N GLY A 496 -52.02 -7.54 17.28
CA GLY A 496 -51.73 -6.12 17.30
C GLY A 496 -50.71 -5.74 16.22
N PRO A 497 -49.78 -4.81 16.52
CA PRO A 497 -48.83 -4.28 15.55
C PRO A 497 -47.97 -5.36 14.88
N TYR A 498 -47.60 -5.08 13.63
CA TYR A 498 -46.76 -5.93 12.81
C TYR A 498 -46.02 -5.15 11.73
N PHE A 499 -44.95 -5.75 11.19
CA PHE A 499 -44.25 -5.30 10.00
C PHE A 499 -44.62 -6.16 8.79
N LYS A 500 -44.33 -5.67 7.59
CA LYS A 500 -44.40 -6.46 6.36
C LYS A 500 -43.00 -6.82 5.91
N ASP A 501 -42.78 -8.09 5.59
CA ASP A 501 -41.56 -8.53 4.91
C ASP A 501 -41.55 -8.10 3.42
N ALA A 502 -40.52 -8.50 2.68
CA ALA A 502 -40.36 -8.16 1.26
C ALA A 502 -41.52 -8.66 0.38
N ASP A 503 -42.19 -9.75 0.77
CA ASP A 503 -43.34 -10.33 0.08
C ASP A 503 -44.68 -9.74 0.55
N GLY A 504 -44.63 -8.80 1.48
CA GLY A 504 -45.82 -8.15 2.06
C GLY A 504 -46.49 -8.97 3.16
N LYS A 505 -45.89 -10.08 3.61
CA LYS A 505 -46.43 -10.95 4.65
C LYS A 505 -46.16 -10.36 6.04
N THR A 506 -47.12 -10.58 6.94
CA THR A 506 -47.03 -10.17 8.34
C THR A 506 -45.89 -10.87 9.05
N VAL A 507 -44.97 -10.08 9.60
CA VAL A 507 -43.90 -10.50 10.51
C VAL A 507 -43.88 -9.63 11.77
N ARG A 508 -43.47 -10.20 12.88
CA ARG A 508 -43.39 -9.49 14.19
C ARG A 508 -42.01 -9.50 14.81
N THR A 509 -41.07 -10.18 14.16
CA THR A 509 -39.64 -10.08 14.40
C THR A 509 -38.94 -9.68 13.12
N LEU A 510 -38.08 -8.67 13.23
CA LEU A 510 -37.13 -8.27 12.21
C LEU A 510 -35.73 -8.70 12.65
N THR A 511 -35.03 -9.37 11.75
CA THR A 511 -33.62 -9.76 11.88
C THR A 511 -32.80 -9.15 10.75
N GLY A 512 -31.47 -9.19 10.87
CA GLY A 512 -30.58 -8.60 9.87
C GLY A 512 -30.71 -7.09 9.75
N LEU A 513 -31.14 -6.43 10.82
CA LEU A 513 -31.13 -4.97 10.89
C LEU A 513 -29.73 -4.50 11.26
N GLU A 514 -29.36 -3.31 10.80
CA GLU A 514 -28.06 -2.72 11.04
C GLU A 514 -28.21 -1.20 11.18
N THR A 515 -27.43 -0.58 12.06
CA THR A 515 -27.35 0.89 12.17
C THR A 515 -26.56 1.47 11.01
N ASP A 516 -26.95 2.65 10.54
CA ASP A 516 -26.18 3.36 9.51
C ASP A 516 -24.93 4.06 10.08
N ALA A 517 -24.22 4.80 9.23
CA ALA A 517 -23.00 5.54 9.58
C ALA A 517 -23.19 6.58 10.70
N ASP A 518 -24.42 7.05 10.94
CA ASP A 518 -24.76 7.99 12.02
C ASP A 518 -25.24 7.25 13.29
N GLY A 519 -25.19 5.92 13.28
CA GLY A 519 -25.69 5.04 14.33
C GLY A 519 -27.21 5.00 14.37
N LEU A 520 -27.89 5.42 13.31
CA LEU A 520 -29.34 5.47 13.24
C LEU A 520 -29.88 4.14 12.72
N LEU A 521 -30.86 3.59 13.44
CA LEU A 521 -31.65 2.45 13.00
C LEU A 521 -33.08 2.91 12.73
N LYS A 522 -33.47 2.86 11.46
CA LYS A 522 -34.82 3.22 11.00
C LYS A 522 -35.60 1.96 10.65
N LEU A 523 -36.61 1.66 11.45
CA LEU A 523 -37.42 0.47 11.22
C LEU A 523 -38.40 0.66 10.04
N PRO A 524 -38.81 -0.43 9.37
CA PRO A 524 -39.89 -0.42 8.41
C PRO A 524 -41.19 0.14 9.01
N LYS A 525 -42.13 0.49 8.12
CA LYS A 525 -43.43 0.98 8.55
C LYS A 525 -44.19 -0.10 9.33
N LEU A 526 -44.81 0.32 10.43
CA LEU A 526 -45.67 -0.53 11.27
C LEU A 526 -47.12 -0.43 10.82
N TYR A 527 -47.81 -1.55 10.93
CA TYR A 527 -49.24 -1.74 10.69
C TYR A 527 -49.87 -2.37 11.93
N ALA A 528 -51.19 -2.32 12.07
CA ALA A 528 -51.91 -3.03 13.12
C ALA A 528 -53.03 -3.90 12.55
N ASP A 529 -53.30 -5.02 13.21
CA ASP A 529 -54.57 -5.74 13.02
C ASP A 529 -55.71 -5.06 13.82
N ASP A 530 -56.87 -5.72 13.92
CA ASP A 530 -58.03 -5.16 14.60
C ASP A 530 -57.93 -5.19 16.15
N THR A 531 -56.84 -5.73 16.70
CA THR A 531 -56.64 -5.84 18.15
C THR A 531 -56.25 -4.49 18.74
N THR A 532 -57.09 -3.96 19.62
CA THR A 532 -56.82 -2.74 20.38
C THR A 532 -55.97 -3.01 21.61
N GLY A 533 -55.19 -2.02 22.03
CA GLY A 533 -54.39 -2.08 23.26
C GLY A 533 -53.05 -1.38 23.14
N THR A 534 -52.27 -1.51 24.20
CA THR A 534 -50.86 -1.10 24.25
C THR A 534 -49.97 -2.32 24.00
N PHE A 535 -49.02 -2.16 23.10
CA PHE A 535 -48.10 -3.20 22.65
C PHE A 535 -46.66 -2.72 22.80
N LEU A 536 -45.73 -3.66 22.94
CA LEU A 536 -44.33 -3.36 23.18
C LEU A 536 -43.48 -3.89 22.02
N LEU A 537 -42.71 -3.00 21.42
CA LEU A 537 -41.66 -3.35 20.47
C LEU A 537 -40.31 -3.28 21.20
N ARG A 538 -39.62 -4.40 21.32
CA ARG A 538 -38.28 -4.46 21.90
C ARG A 538 -37.22 -4.55 20.82
N ILE A 539 -36.25 -3.66 20.90
CA ILE A 539 -35.09 -3.60 20.01
C ILE A 539 -33.87 -4.00 20.83
N ASN A 540 -33.10 -4.96 20.32
CA ASN A 540 -31.83 -5.39 20.92
C ASN A 540 -30.71 -5.22 19.89
N THR A 541 -29.52 -4.80 20.34
CA THR A 541 -28.30 -4.80 19.51
C THR A 541 -27.30 -5.84 19.96
N SER A 542 -26.35 -6.19 19.09
CA SER A 542 -25.06 -6.73 19.50
C SER A 542 -24.43 -5.80 20.54
N GLY A 543 -23.90 -6.35 21.64
CA GLY A 543 -23.47 -5.59 22.82
C GLY A 543 -24.44 -5.52 23.99
N GLY A 544 -25.71 -5.88 23.75
CA GLY A 544 -26.71 -6.00 24.82
C GLY A 544 -27.53 -4.73 25.10
N ALA A 545 -27.38 -3.66 24.31
CA ALA A 545 -28.31 -2.53 24.41
C ALA A 545 -29.74 -3.00 24.09
N THR A 546 -30.68 -2.61 24.95
CA THR A 546 -32.10 -2.95 24.81
C THR A 546 -32.94 -1.70 24.97
N LEU A 547 -33.90 -1.50 24.07
CA LEU A 547 -34.89 -0.44 24.16
C LEU A 547 -36.28 -1.01 23.89
N THR A 548 -37.23 -0.71 24.77
CA THR A 548 -38.64 -1.05 24.58
C THR A 548 -39.43 0.20 24.21
N VAL A 549 -40.12 0.14 23.08
CA VAL A 549 -40.96 1.22 22.53
C VAL A 549 -42.43 0.84 22.68
N GLU A 550 -43.21 1.73 23.28
CA GLU A 550 -44.65 1.57 23.41
C GLU A 550 -45.38 1.96 22.11
N LEU A 551 -46.33 1.12 21.70
CA LEU A 551 -47.19 1.31 20.54
C LEU A 551 -48.66 1.20 20.98
N THR A 552 -49.51 2.13 20.58
CA THR A 552 -50.93 2.10 20.94
C THR A 552 -51.82 1.91 19.72
N VAL A 553 -52.70 0.91 19.77
CA VAL A 553 -53.77 0.71 18.79
C VAL A 553 -55.10 1.03 19.47
N ALA A 554 -55.72 2.14 19.08
CA ALA A 554 -56.96 2.61 19.69
C ALA A 554 -57.91 3.21 18.64
N PRO A 555 -59.25 3.09 18.82
CA PRO A 555 -60.20 3.76 17.95
C PRO A 555 -59.90 5.27 17.89
N ALA A 556 -60.17 5.89 16.74
CA ALA A 556 -60.11 7.34 16.63
C ALA A 556 -61.04 7.94 17.69
N ALA A 557 -60.54 8.89 18.48
CA ALA A 557 -61.35 9.57 19.47
C ALA A 557 -62.55 10.20 18.73
N GLU A 558 -63.77 9.81 19.10
CA GLU A 558 -64.98 10.46 18.60
C GLU A 558 -64.88 11.94 18.99
N THR A 559 -64.62 12.82 18.02
CA THR A 559 -64.89 14.24 18.16
C THR A 559 -66.38 14.35 18.44
N SER A 560 -66.73 14.59 19.70
CA SER A 560 -68.10 14.85 20.13
C SER A 560 -68.66 16.00 19.30
N GLU A 561 -69.52 15.67 18.33
CA GLU A 561 -70.28 16.67 17.59
C GLU A 561 -71.19 17.43 18.56
N SER A 562 -71.19 18.75 18.38
CA SER A 562 -71.97 19.74 19.10
C SER A 562 -73.46 19.35 19.17
N PRO A 563 -74.15 19.51 20.33
CA PRO A 563 -75.57 19.19 20.41
C PRO A 563 -76.37 20.19 19.56
N SER A 564 -77.13 19.67 18.60
CA SER A 564 -78.25 20.39 17.97
C SER A 564 -79.25 20.84 19.03
N PRO A 565 -79.81 22.06 18.90
CA PRO A 565 -81.18 22.26 19.36
C PRO A 565 -82.11 22.84 18.30
N SER A 566 -83.25 22.15 18.23
CA SER A 566 -84.61 22.66 18.06
C SER A 566 -85.06 23.23 16.73
N ALA A 567 -85.96 22.46 16.13
CA ALA A 567 -87.08 22.93 15.32
C ALA A 567 -87.82 24.10 16.01
N SER A 568 -88.13 25.13 15.22
CA SER A 568 -89.18 26.10 15.54
C SER A 568 -90.40 25.83 14.64
N PRO A 569 -91.63 25.98 15.17
CA PRO A 569 -92.86 25.62 14.49
C PRO A 569 -93.32 26.72 13.52
N SER A 570 -94.14 26.31 12.56
CA SER A 570 -94.81 27.14 11.56
C SER A 570 -95.57 28.33 12.16
N ALA A 571 -95.49 29.47 11.46
CA ALA A 571 -96.59 30.41 11.23
C ALA A 571 -96.35 31.17 9.92
#